data_AF-A0A6G0W928-F1
#
_entry.id   AF-A0A6G0W928-F1
#
_cell.length_a   1.000
_cell.length_b   1.000
_cell.length_c   1.000
_cell.angle_alpha   90.00
_cell.angle_beta   90.00
_cell.angle_gamma   90.00
#
_symmetry.space_group_name_H-M   'P 1'
#
loop_
_entity.id
_entity.type
_entity.pdbx_description
1 polymer ?
#
loop_
_entity_poly.entity_id
_entity_poly.type
_entity_poly.pdbx_seq_one_letter_code
_entity_poly.pdbx_strand_id
1 'polypeptide(L)'
;MQTLVGFAAIWLSWMVSSATGSSYFVFDLPDDQEDCYVEDVVSRSVHSDIFLHFEILEPEVYDSLDVRLISPSGREVRSWQNIKHNHSDISVRESGLYSLCFNKTASSSRRLSILYAFDFASVGTRTLTRYPASVATIQRDKPEETKYTELRLSTDSDGTVQSMGLVQFVFSGVSKSIIHDNTRIMMSFSVEYGSSHNELPATLSPVAGGLKHPSTWTAMADHLSKFRDNVIHGIGGTTGGTLFFDITDDVTAALQANEYPTLTYSIQLESEGYARLSGNDQKFMSHFPTITFEDMGLNVMREIAQFRYAVWDLKGELISIIHNERHSRNTAEAVQSRLVFSSIVTNVVLIALAIGQIVYVRRLIGTGYSF
;
A
#
# COMPACT_ATOMS: atom_id res chain seq x y z
N MET A 1 -5.23 37.38 -44.04
CA MET A 1 -4.24 36.80 -43.08
C MET A 1 -4.71 36.92 -41.62
N GLN A 2 -6.01 36.77 -41.35
CA GLN A 2 -6.60 36.80 -39.99
C GLN A 2 -7.47 35.57 -39.70
N THR A 3 -7.89 34.83 -40.73
CA THR A 3 -8.69 33.60 -40.61
C THR A 3 -7.85 32.33 -40.42
N LEU A 4 -6.55 32.37 -40.73
CA LEU A 4 -5.62 31.25 -40.56
C LEU A 4 -5.07 31.12 -39.12
N VAL A 5 -5.14 32.19 -38.33
CA VAL A 5 -4.62 32.23 -36.95
C VAL A 5 -5.62 31.61 -35.97
N GLY A 6 -6.93 31.66 -36.27
CA GLY A 6 -7.97 31.09 -35.42
C GLY A 6 -8.00 29.56 -35.40
N PHE A 7 -7.69 28.90 -36.53
CA PHE A 7 -7.70 27.43 -36.61
C PHE A 7 -6.48 26.77 -35.98
N ALA A 8 -5.34 27.46 -35.92
CA ALA A 8 -4.14 26.95 -35.26
C ALA A 8 -4.26 26.93 -33.72
N ALA A 9 -5.01 27.86 -33.14
CA ALA A 9 -5.21 27.94 -31.70
C ALA A 9 -6.08 26.80 -31.14
N ILE A 10 -7.05 26.31 -31.93
CA ILE A 10 -7.96 25.22 -31.53
C ILE A 10 -7.26 23.85 -31.62
N TRP A 11 -6.28 23.70 -32.51
CA TRP A 11 -5.45 22.48 -32.60
C TRP A 11 -4.38 22.39 -31.50
N LEU A 12 -3.90 23.53 -30.98
CA LEU A 12 -2.95 23.53 -29.87
C LEU A 12 -3.59 23.21 -28.50
N SER A 13 -4.89 23.46 -28.33
CA SER A 13 -5.61 23.12 -27.08
C SER A 13 -5.97 21.64 -26.95
N TRP A 14 -5.70 20.81 -27.96
CA TRP A 14 -5.96 19.36 -27.94
C TRP A 14 -4.72 18.52 -27.62
N MET A 15 -3.55 19.14 -27.42
CA MET A 15 -2.29 18.45 -27.13
C MET A 15 -1.82 18.58 -25.68
N VAL A 16 -2.62 19.15 -24.78
CA VAL A 16 -2.30 19.21 -23.34
C VAL A 16 -3.33 18.44 -22.54
N SER A 17 -3.51 17.18 -22.92
CA SER A 17 -4.00 16.14 -22.02
C SER A 17 -2.83 15.20 -21.77
N SER A 18 -1.83 15.65 -21.02
CA SER A 18 -0.97 14.72 -20.30
C SER A 18 -1.88 13.96 -19.35
N ALA A 19 -2.28 12.76 -19.77
CA ALA A 19 -3.06 11.82 -19.00
C ALA A 19 -2.39 11.65 -17.64
N THR A 20 -3.04 12.11 -16.59
CA THR A 20 -2.69 11.74 -15.22
C THR A 20 -2.94 10.24 -15.08
N GLY A 21 -1.89 9.50 -14.68
CA GLY A 21 -1.77 8.04 -14.69
C GLY A 21 -2.71 7.30 -13.75
N SER A 22 -4.00 7.37 -14.03
CA SER A 22 -4.98 6.41 -13.57
C SER A 22 -5.34 5.48 -14.73
N SER A 23 -5.10 4.19 -14.52
CA SER A 23 -5.42 3.12 -15.46
C SER A 23 -6.67 2.40 -14.98
N TYR A 24 -7.66 2.25 -15.86
CA TYR A 24 -8.90 1.55 -15.55
C TYR A 24 -9.36 0.77 -16.77
N PHE A 25 -9.43 -0.55 -16.66
CA PHE A 25 -9.88 -1.42 -17.74
C PHE A 25 -10.33 -2.79 -17.22
N VAL A 26 -10.95 -3.56 -18.10
CA VAL A 26 -11.33 -4.96 -17.84
C VAL A 26 -10.58 -5.84 -18.83
N PHE A 27 -10.05 -6.95 -18.35
CA PHE A 27 -9.35 -7.93 -19.17
C PHE A 27 -9.76 -9.35 -18.80
N ASP A 28 -9.56 -10.30 -19.70
CA ASP A 28 -9.82 -11.72 -19.47
C ASP A 28 -8.51 -12.45 -19.14
N LEU A 29 -8.49 -13.17 -18.01
CA LEU A 29 -7.31 -13.91 -17.57
C LEU A 29 -7.30 -15.34 -18.16
N PRO A 30 -6.24 -15.73 -18.91
CA PRO A 30 -6.14 -17.05 -19.52
C PRO A 30 -5.88 -18.18 -18.51
N ASP A 31 -5.99 -19.45 -18.95
CA ASP A 31 -5.91 -20.66 -18.10
C ASP A 31 -4.49 -21.02 -17.62
N ASP A 32 -3.44 -20.49 -18.25
CA ASP A 32 -2.08 -21.05 -18.16
C ASP A 32 -0.94 -20.02 -18.15
N GLN A 33 -1.24 -18.73 -18.10
CA GLN A 33 -0.23 -17.67 -18.07
C GLN A 33 -0.51 -16.67 -16.95
N GLU A 34 0.54 -16.32 -16.23
CA GLU A 34 0.56 -15.13 -15.41
C GLU A 34 0.53 -13.91 -16.34
N ASP A 35 -0.46 -13.04 -16.15
CA ASP A 35 -0.60 -11.82 -16.94
C ASP A 35 -0.17 -10.63 -16.10
N CYS A 36 0.84 -9.90 -16.58
CA CYS A 36 1.49 -8.82 -15.83
C CYS A 36 1.31 -7.48 -16.53
N TYR A 37 0.78 -6.51 -15.79
CA TYR A 37 0.62 -5.13 -16.21
C TYR A 37 1.67 -4.26 -15.55
N VAL A 38 2.24 -3.32 -16.30
CA VAL A 38 3.33 -2.47 -15.82
C VAL A 38 2.87 -1.02 -15.77
N GLU A 39 3.04 -0.39 -14.62
CA GLU A 39 2.67 1.00 -14.38
C GLU A 39 3.91 1.83 -14.02
N ASP A 40 4.04 2.99 -14.65
CA ASP A 40 5.14 3.92 -14.36
C ASP A 40 4.79 4.80 -13.16
N VAL A 41 5.53 4.61 -12.07
CA VAL A 41 5.33 5.33 -10.82
C VAL A 41 6.47 6.31 -10.61
N VAL A 42 6.12 7.59 -10.52
CA VAL A 42 7.11 8.65 -10.23
C VAL A 42 6.95 9.09 -8.78
N SER A 43 7.61 8.36 -7.87
CA SER A 43 7.68 8.69 -6.44
C SER A 43 8.53 9.97 -6.24
N ARG A 44 7.84 11.11 -6.15
CA ARG A 44 8.46 12.42 -5.96
C ARG A 44 8.63 12.77 -4.49
N SER A 45 8.03 12.03 -3.58
CA SER A 45 8.11 12.22 -2.15
C SER A 45 8.15 10.89 -1.40
N VAL A 46 8.52 10.96 -0.13
CA VAL A 46 8.56 9.89 0.85
C VAL A 46 7.16 9.33 1.07
N HIS A 47 6.13 10.17 0.97
CA HIS A 47 4.74 9.76 1.05
C HIS A 47 4.13 9.70 -0.36
N SER A 48 4.37 8.57 -1.02
CA SER A 48 3.80 8.24 -2.32
C SER A 48 3.04 6.94 -2.19
N ASP A 49 1.77 6.93 -2.56
CA ASP A 49 0.91 5.77 -2.42
C ASP A 49 0.37 5.35 -3.79
N ILE A 50 0.37 4.03 -4.00
CA ILE A 50 -0.33 3.37 -5.08
C ILE A 50 -1.71 3.00 -4.58
N PHE A 51 -2.72 3.40 -5.34
CA PHE A 51 -4.09 2.99 -5.16
C PHE A 51 -4.38 1.84 -6.11
N LEU A 52 -4.64 0.67 -5.55
CA LEU A 52 -4.90 -0.53 -6.32
C LEU A 52 -6.25 -1.12 -5.95
N HIS A 53 -7.08 -1.29 -6.97
CA HIS A 53 -8.31 -2.06 -6.88
C HIS A 53 -8.39 -3.05 -8.02
N PHE A 54 -8.70 -4.29 -7.67
CA PHE A 54 -9.03 -5.29 -8.65
C PHE A 54 -10.11 -6.23 -8.12
N GLU A 55 -10.88 -6.79 -9.03
CA GLU A 55 -12.01 -7.65 -8.70
C GLU A 55 -12.35 -8.58 -9.86
N ILE A 56 -12.66 -9.85 -9.55
CA ILE A 56 -13.27 -10.76 -10.52
C ILE A 56 -14.72 -10.31 -10.77
N LEU A 57 -15.05 -10.04 -12.02
CA LEU A 57 -16.42 -9.74 -12.42
C LEU A 57 -17.26 -11.03 -12.43
N GLU A 58 -18.40 -11.00 -11.74
CA GLU A 58 -19.34 -12.13 -11.64
C GLU A 58 -18.70 -13.45 -11.19
N PRO A 59 -18.01 -13.48 -10.03
CA PRO A 59 -17.24 -14.64 -9.61
C PRO A 59 -18.13 -15.81 -9.19
N GLU A 60 -17.72 -17.02 -9.56
CA GLU A 60 -18.26 -18.24 -8.97
C GLU A 60 -17.69 -18.47 -7.55
N VAL A 61 -18.28 -19.42 -6.82
CA VAL A 61 -17.91 -19.69 -5.43
C VAL A 61 -16.45 -20.10 -5.30
N TYR A 62 -15.95 -20.88 -6.26
CA TYR A 62 -14.60 -21.45 -6.28
C TYR A 62 -13.56 -20.60 -7.02
N ASP A 63 -13.96 -19.46 -7.60
CA ASP A 63 -13.04 -18.57 -8.29
C ASP A 63 -12.16 -17.80 -7.31
N SER A 64 -10.87 -17.77 -7.59
CA SER A 64 -9.88 -17.00 -6.84
C SER A 64 -8.65 -16.65 -7.68
N LEU A 65 -7.95 -15.60 -7.26
CA LEU A 65 -6.75 -15.05 -7.87
C LEU A 65 -5.61 -15.02 -6.87
N ASP A 66 -4.41 -15.19 -7.41
CA ASP A 66 -3.16 -14.84 -6.77
C ASP A 66 -2.60 -13.60 -7.48
N VAL A 67 -2.33 -12.53 -6.73
CA VAL A 67 -1.88 -11.24 -7.28
C VAL A 67 -0.61 -10.79 -6.58
N ARG A 68 0.36 -10.31 -7.35
CA ARG A 68 1.66 -9.84 -6.83
C ARG A 68 2.01 -8.47 -7.37
N LEU A 69 2.38 -7.56 -6.47
CA LEU A 69 2.95 -6.26 -6.80
C LEU A 69 4.47 -6.32 -6.63
N ILE A 70 5.19 -6.09 -7.72
CA ILE A 70 6.65 -6.17 -7.80
C ILE A 70 7.20 -4.76 -8.05
N SER A 71 8.21 -4.37 -7.29
CA SER A 71 8.90 -3.08 -7.43
C SER A 71 9.77 -3.02 -8.68
N PRO A 72 10.21 -1.82 -9.10
CA PRO A 72 11.19 -1.65 -10.17
C PRO A 72 12.52 -2.37 -9.92
N SER A 73 12.87 -2.56 -8.64
CA SER A 73 14.04 -3.36 -8.22
C SER A 73 13.83 -4.88 -8.28
N GLY A 74 12.64 -5.36 -8.68
CA GLY A 74 12.31 -6.78 -8.78
C GLY A 74 11.93 -7.43 -7.45
N ARG A 75 11.66 -6.63 -6.41
CA ARG A 75 11.27 -7.12 -5.09
C ARG A 75 9.74 -7.14 -4.97
N GLU A 76 9.21 -8.21 -4.39
CA GLU A 76 7.79 -8.28 -4.05
C GLU A 76 7.46 -7.28 -2.93
N VAL A 77 6.58 -6.33 -3.23
CA VAL A 77 6.12 -5.28 -2.30
C VAL A 77 4.94 -5.79 -1.50
N ARG A 78 3.97 -6.41 -2.18
CA ARG A 78 2.77 -6.99 -1.57
C ARG A 78 2.26 -8.13 -2.45
N SER A 79 1.72 -9.16 -1.82
CA SER A 79 1.15 -10.32 -2.48
C SER A 79 -0.16 -10.70 -1.79
N TRP A 80 -1.13 -11.10 -2.60
CA TRP A 80 -2.44 -11.54 -2.18
C TRP A 80 -2.69 -12.93 -2.77
N GLN A 81 -3.13 -13.86 -1.93
CA GLN A 81 -3.34 -15.26 -2.34
C GLN A 81 -4.77 -15.68 -2.08
N ASN A 82 -5.36 -16.44 -3.00
CA ASN A 82 -6.72 -16.96 -2.92
C ASN A 82 -7.79 -15.89 -2.64
N ILE A 83 -7.72 -14.74 -3.32
CA ILE A 83 -8.67 -13.64 -3.14
C ILE A 83 -9.55 -13.44 -4.39
N LYS A 84 -10.72 -12.80 -4.21
CA LYS A 84 -11.63 -12.45 -5.32
C LYS A 84 -11.55 -10.98 -5.72
N HIS A 85 -11.20 -10.14 -4.76
CA HIS A 85 -11.07 -8.71 -4.94
C HIS A 85 -10.10 -8.15 -3.91
N ASN A 86 -9.61 -6.94 -4.17
CA ASN A 86 -8.86 -6.14 -3.22
C ASN A 86 -9.12 -4.67 -3.51
N HIS A 87 -9.11 -3.85 -2.45
CA HIS A 87 -9.12 -2.40 -2.55
C HIS A 87 -8.17 -1.89 -1.47
N SER A 88 -7.01 -1.40 -1.87
CA SER A 88 -5.97 -1.00 -0.92
C SER A 88 -5.11 0.14 -1.45
N ASP A 89 -4.69 1.00 -0.54
CA ASP A 89 -3.54 1.88 -0.69
C ASP A 89 -2.24 1.17 -0.23
N ILE A 90 -1.16 1.40 -0.98
CA ILE A 90 0.15 0.80 -0.73
C ILE A 90 1.20 1.90 -0.82
N SER A 91 1.89 2.15 0.29
CA SER A 91 2.97 3.12 0.30
C SER A 91 4.23 2.60 -0.38
N VAL A 92 4.76 3.40 -1.30
CA VAL A 92 5.89 3.06 -2.17
C VAL A 92 6.94 4.16 -2.18
N ARG A 93 8.19 3.79 -2.49
CA ARG A 93 9.36 4.67 -2.35
C ARG A 93 10.26 4.70 -3.58
N GLU A 94 10.12 3.73 -4.47
CA GLU A 94 10.93 3.63 -5.67
C GLU A 94 10.17 4.31 -6.81
N SER A 95 10.89 5.06 -7.63
CA SER A 95 10.35 5.50 -8.91
C SER A 95 10.71 4.48 -9.98
N GLY A 96 9.80 4.22 -10.90
CA GLY A 96 10.00 3.36 -12.05
C GLY A 96 8.79 2.46 -12.30
N LEU A 97 9.06 1.41 -13.05
CA LEU A 97 8.06 0.46 -13.53
C LEU A 97 7.69 -0.56 -12.45
N TYR A 98 6.48 -0.45 -11.91
CA TYR A 98 5.89 -1.45 -11.03
C TYR A 98 5.13 -2.48 -11.86
N SER A 99 5.33 -3.76 -11.56
CA SER A 99 4.64 -4.85 -12.24
C SER A 99 3.57 -5.43 -11.33
N LEU A 100 2.32 -5.45 -11.79
CA LEU A 100 1.22 -6.15 -11.15
C LEU A 100 0.87 -7.40 -11.94
N CYS A 101 1.11 -8.56 -11.34
CA CYS A 101 0.94 -9.84 -11.98
C CYS A 101 -0.26 -10.58 -11.39
N PHE A 102 -1.10 -11.11 -12.27
CA PHE A 102 -2.30 -11.87 -11.93
C PHE A 102 -2.13 -13.31 -12.37
N ASN A 103 -2.41 -14.23 -11.45
CA ASN A 103 -2.44 -15.64 -11.74
C ASN A 103 -3.74 -16.25 -11.25
N LYS A 104 -4.26 -17.19 -12.03
CA LYS A 104 -5.49 -17.90 -11.71
C LYS A 104 -5.17 -19.16 -10.91
N THR A 105 -5.98 -19.44 -9.89
CA THR A 105 -5.85 -20.70 -9.16
C THR A 105 -6.42 -21.86 -9.97
N ALA A 106 -5.85 -23.06 -9.81
CA ALA A 106 -6.22 -24.23 -10.60
C ALA A 106 -7.70 -24.66 -10.47
N SER A 107 -8.38 -24.25 -9.40
CA SER A 107 -9.80 -24.53 -9.16
C SER A 107 -10.76 -23.57 -9.85
N SER A 108 -10.26 -22.44 -10.36
CA SER A 108 -11.10 -21.36 -10.88
C SER A 108 -11.66 -21.63 -12.28
N SER A 109 -12.69 -20.87 -12.63
CA SER A 109 -13.37 -20.92 -13.91
C SER A 109 -12.42 -20.70 -15.10
N ARG A 110 -12.80 -21.26 -16.24
CA ARG A 110 -11.98 -21.21 -17.46
C ARG A 110 -11.73 -19.78 -17.96
N ARG A 111 -12.71 -18.90 -17.80
CA ARG A 111 -12.60 -17.47 -18.13
C ARG A 111 -12.94 -16.68 -16.90
N LEU A 112 -12.02 -15.80 -16.50
CA LEU A 112 -12.26 -14.80 -15.47
C LEU A 112 -12.07 -13.43 -16.11
N SER A 113 -13.08 -12.59 -16.04
CA SER A 113 -12.95 -11.18 -16.41
C SER A 113 -12.59 -10.40 -15.16
N ILE A 114 -11.48 -9.68 -15.18
CA ILE A 114 -10.95 -8.95 -14.03
C ILE A 114 -11.09 -7.46 -14.29
N LEU A 115 -11.71 -6.76 -13.36
CA LEU A 115 -11.67 -5.31 -13.28
C LEU A 115 -10.32 -4.89 -12.71
N TYR A 116 -9.61 -4.02 -13.41
CA TYR A 116 -8.35 -3.42 -12.99
C TYR A 116 -8.54 -1.92 -12.83
N ALA A 117 -8.14 -1.39 -11.67
CA ALA A 117 -8.07 0.03 -11.41
C ALA A 117 -6.79 0.36 -10.64
N PHE A 118 -5.94 1.17 -11.25
CA PHE A 118 -4.72 1.69 -10.67
C PHE A 118 -4.77 3.21 -10.69
N ASP A 119 -4.37 3.82 -9.58
CA ASP A 119 -4.09 5.24 -9.53
C ASP A 119 -2.85 5.46 -8.65
N PHE A 120 -2.20 6.60 -8.84
CA PHE A 120 -1.01 6.97 -8.09
C PHE A 120 -1.09 8.40 -7.59
N ALA A 121 -0.75 8.60 -6.32
CA ALA A 121 -0.57 9.91 -5.73
C ALA A 121 0.77 10.02 -5.02
N SER A 122 1.42 11.16 -5.22
CA SER A 122 2.60 11.56 -4.48
C SER A 122 2.34 12.96 -3.93
N VAL A 123 2.52 13.13 -2.62
CA VAL A 123 2.27 14.40 -1.95
C VAL A 123 3.59 15.08 -1.63
N GLY A 124 3.79 16.27 -2.19
CA GLY A 124 5.03 17.02 -2.04
C GLY A 124 6.11 16.62 -3.03
N THR A 125 7.27 17.26 -2.89
CA THR A 125 8.44 17.03 -3.75
C THR A 125 9.70 17.00 -2.93
N ARG A 126 10.50 15.96 -3.12
CA ARG A 126 11.80 15.72 -2.53
C ARG A 126 12.82 16.70 -3.10
N THR A 127 13.34 17.58 -2.26
CA THR A 127 14.31 18.62 -2.65
C THR A 127 15.75 18.20 -2.35
N LEU A 128 15.98 17.46 -1.27
CA LEU A 128 17.30 17.02 -0.85
C LEU A 128 17.24 15.66 -0.15
N THR A 129 18.29 14.86 -0.32
CA THR A 129 18.52 13.62 0.41
C THR A 129 19.88 13.62 1.06
N ARG A 130 19.94 13.20 2.31
CA ARG A 130 21.18 12.93 3.02
C ARG A 130 21.26 11.45 3.38
N TYR A 131 22.39 10.86 3.03
CA TYR A 131 22.78 9.52 3.44
C TYR A 131 23.54 9.60 4.77
N PRO A 132 23.59 8.50 5.54
CA PRO A 132 24.21 8.50 6.85
C PRO A 132 25.73 8.47 6.67
N ALA A 133 26.42 9.29 7.44
CA ALA A 133 27.88 9.27 7.53
C ALA A 133 28.38 8.05 8.31
N SER A 134 27.61 7.59 9.29
CA SER A 134 27.90 6.40 10.09
C SER A 134 26.61 5.68 10.47
N VAL A 135 26.69 4.35 10.49
CA VAL A 135 25.63 3.44 10.95
C VAL A 135 26.28 2.36 11.81
N ALA A 136 25.74 2.15 13.01
CA ALA A 136 26.24 1.17 13.95
C ALA A 136 25.12 0.54 14.78
N THR A 137 25.34 -0.68 15.25
CA THR A 137 24.55 -1.33 16.28
C THR A 137 25.42 -1.53 17.51
N ILE A 138 24.89 -1.13 18.67
CA ILE A 138 25.44 -1.46 19.99
C ILE A 138 24.60 -2.53 20.67
N GLN A 139 25.26 -3.38 21.45
CA GLN A 139 24.60 -4.51 22.12
C GLN A 139 24.98 -4.55 23.59
N ARG A 140 24.01 -4.86 24.46
CA ARG A 140 24.20 -4.91 25.91
C ARG A 140 24.97 -6.14 26.36
N ASP A 141 24.77 -7.27 25.70
CA ASP A 141 25.46 -8.55 25.94
C ASP A 141 26.96 -8.47 25.62
N LYS A 142 27.31 -7.64 24.63
CA LYS A 142 28.68 -7.38 24.19
C LYS A 142 28.98 -5.88 24.26
N PRO A 143 29.17 -5.33 25.47
CA PRO A 143 29.14 -3.90 25.69
C PRO A 143 30.28 -3.12 25.04
N GLU A 144 31.38 -3.79 24.67
CA GLU A 144 32.56 -3.21 24.01
C GLU A 144 32.61 -3.50 22.49
N GLU A 145 31.72 -4.34 21.97
CA GLU A 145 31.66 -4.63 20.54
C GLU A 145 30.63 -3.71 19.86
N THR A 146 31.02 -3.17 18.71
CA THR A 146 30.14 -2.39 17.84
C THR A 146 30.06 -3.07 16.48
N LYS A 147 28.84 -3.33 16.02
CA LYS A 147 28.63 -3.85 14.66
C LYS A 147 28.34 -2.68 13.73
N TYR A 148 29.32 -2.33 12.91
CA TYR A 148 29.16 -1.30 11.89
C TYR A 148 28.32 -1.84 10.73
N THR A 149 27.74 -0.94 9.94
CA THR A 149 26.99 -1.20 8.68
C THR A 149 25.64 -1.92 8.80
N GLU A 150 25.28 -2.47 9.95
CA GLU A 150 23.94 -3.05 10.21
C GLU A 150 23.19 -2.34 11.35
N LEU A 151 21.85 -2.42 11.30
CA LEU A 151 20.94 -1.92 12.33
C LEU A 151 20.10 -3.07 12.89
N ARG A 152 20.44 -3.53 14.09
CA ARG A 152 19.68 -4.58 14.80
C ARG A 152 19.12 -4.03 16.10
N LEU A 153 17.80 -4.14 16.24
CA LEU A 153 17.06 -3.64 17.37
C LEU A 153 16.51 -4.83 18.15
N SER A 154 16.60 -4.78 19.47
CA SER A 154 16.07 -5.80 20.36
C SER A 154 15.72 -5.18 21.69
N THR A 155 14.49 -5.43 22.13
CA THR A 155 13.96 -5.00 23.43
C THR A 155 13.31 -6.21 24.09
N ASP A 156 13.61 -6.41 25.37
CA ASP A 156 13.09 -7.51 26.19
C ASP A 156 11.65 -7.23 26.68
N SER A 157 11.00 -8.26 27.20
CA SER A 157 9.66 -8.23 27.80
C SER A 157 9.50 -7.17 28.90
N ASP A 158 10.56 -6.92 29.67
CA ASP A 158 10.61 -5.88 30.72
C ASP A 158 10.77 -4.46 30.16
N GLY A 159 10.70 -4.26 28.83
CA GLY A 159 10.97 -2.99 28.16
C GLY A 159 12.45 -2.61 28.15
N THR A 160 13.33 -3.55 28.50
CA THR A 160 14.76 -3.31 28.57
C THR A 160 15.39 -3.44 27.18
N VAL A 161 15.99 -2.37 26.67
CA VAL A 161 16.69 -2.40 25.37
C VAL A 161 17.95 -3.28 25.49
N GLN A 162 18.07 -4.27 24.62
CA GLN A 162 19.21 -5.19 24.53
C GLN A 162 20.14 -4.81 23.38
N SER A 163 19.60 -4.28 22.27
CA SER A 163 20.40 -3.71 21.20
C SER A 163 19.74 -2.47 20.61
N MET A 164 20.58 -1.50 20.23
CA MET A 164 20.18 -0.18 19.75
C MET A 164 20.94 0.16 18.49
N GLY A 165 20.24 0.72 17.51
CA GLY A 165 20.84 1.27 16.30
C GLY A 165 21.27 2.71 16.52
N LEU A 166 22.38 3.11 15.92
CA LEU A 166 22.92 4.46 15.93
C LEU A 166 23.14 4.91 14.49
N VAL A 167 22.65 6.09 14.15
CA VAL A 167 22.85 6.71 12.84
C VAL A 167 23.30 8.15 12.99
N GLN A 168 24.26 8.55 12.16
CA GLN A 168 24.79 9.90 12.15
C GLN A 168 24.69 10.51 10.76
N PHE A 169 24.22 11.75 10.70
CA PHE A 169 24.09 12.54 9.48
C PHE A 169 24.86 13.85 9.61
N VAL A 170 25.60 14.18 8.56
CA VAL A 170 26.35 15.44 8.46
C VAL A 170 25.65 16.34 7.44
N PHE A 171 25.42 17.59 7.81
CA PHE A 171 24.72 18.58 6.97
C PHE A 171 25.68 19.59 6.34
N SER A 172 26.93 19.18 6.09
CA SER A 172 27.90 20.01 5.36
C SER A 172 27.35 20.37 3.97
N GLY A 173 27.37 21.66 3.65
CA GLY A 173 26.86 22.19 2.38
C GLY A 173 25.33 22.30 2.27
N VAL A 174 24.58 22.05 3.35
CA VAL A 174 23.12 22.27 3.36
C VAL A 174 22.83 23.71 3.77
N SER A 175 22.28 24.51 2.85
CA SER A 175 21.89 25.89 3.14
C SER A 175 20.64 25.93 4.02
N LYS A 176 20.61 26.85 4.99
CA LYS A 176 19.41 27.14 5.81
C LYS A 176 18.21 27.56 4.95
N SER A 177 18.47 28.13 3.77
CA SER A 177 17.42 28.55 2.82
C SER A 177 16.64 27.40 2.20
N ILE A 178 17.04 26.14 2.42
CA ILE A 178 16.25 24.98 1.97
C ILE A 178 15.00 24.79 2.83
N ILE A 179 15.00 25.33 4.06
CA ILE A 179 13.89 25.24 4.99
C ILE A 179 12.95 26.43 4.76
N HIS A 180 11.72 26.10 4.41
CA HIS A 180 10.60 27.00 4.27
C HIS A 180 9.49 26.57 5.23
N ASP A 181 8.44 27.38 5.38
CA ASP A 181 7.32 27.10 6.29
C ASP A 181 6.61 25.75 5.98
N ASN A 182 6.67 25.29 4.73
CA ASN A 182 6.06 24.03 4.29
C ASN A 182 7.07 22.89 4.09
N THR A 183 8.32 23.08 4.52
CA THR A 183 9.35 22.05 4.43
C THR A 183 9.13 21.01 5.52
N ARG A 184 9.00 19.75 5.11
CA ARG A 184 8.97 18.60 6.00
C ARG A 184 10.28 17.83 5.87
N ILE A 185 10.85 17.41 6.99
CA ILE A 185 12.11 16.66 7.00
C ILE A 185 11.85 15.30 7.64
N MET A 186 11.91 14.26 6.83
CA MET A 186 11.62 12.90 7.24
C MET A 186 12.86 12.04 7.25
N MET A 187 13.11 11.34 8.36
CA MET A 187 14.04 10.23 8.40
C MET A 187 13.32 8.93 8.04
N SER A 188 14.02 8.04 7.37
CA SER A 188 13.43 6.78 6.92
C SER A 188 14.41 5.62 7.00
N PHE A 189 13.87 4.43 7.31
CA PHE A 189 14.61 3.19 7.44
C PHE A 189 13.88 2.07 6.71
N SER A 190 14.56 1.32 5.84
CA SER A 190 13.99 0.11 5.27
C SER A 190 13.98 -1.02 6.32
N VAL A 191 12.83 -1.65 6.50
CA VAL A 191 12.66 -2.78 7.42
C VAL A 191 12.91 -4.07 6.64
N GLU A 192 13.93 -4.84 7.04
CA GLU A 192 14.19 -6.15 6.42
C GLU A 192 13.22 -7.19 6.97
N TYR A 193 13.16 -7.31 8.30
CA TYR A 193 12.22 -8.16 9.02
C TYR A 193 12.07 -7.70 10.46
N GLY A 194 10.91 -7.99 11.05
CA GLY A 194 10.60 -7.72 12.45
C GLY A 194 9.78 -8.84 13.08
N SER A 195 9.76 -8.86 14.41
CA SER A 195 8.97 -9.80 15.21
C SER A 195 7.45 -9.70 14.93
N SER A 196 6.94 -8.49 14.71
CA SER A 196 5.56 -8.24 14.28
C SER A 196 5.49 -8.02 12.77
N HIS A 197 4.50 -8.64 12.11
CA HIS A 197 4.27 -8.48 10.68
C HIS A 197 3.49 -7.21 10.34
N ASN A 198 2.61 -6.76 11.26
CA ASN A 198 1.64 -5.71 10.98
C ASN A 198 2.12 -4.32 11.40
N GLU A 199 2.87 -4.22 12.48
CA GLU A 199 3.34 -2.93 13.00
C GLU A 199 4.60 -3.13 13.83
N LEU A 200 5.62 -2.33 13.52
CA LEU A 200 6.90 -2.31 14.21
C LEU A 200 6.99 -1.02 15.05
N PRO A 201 6.68 -1.07 16.35
CA PRO A 201 6.70 0.09 17.22
C PRO A 201 8.15 0.46 17.55
N ALA A 202 8.73 1.30 16.69
CA ALA A 202 10.10 1.78 16.82
C ALA A 202 10.11 3.27 17.19
N THR A 203 11.11 3.64 17.98
CA THR A 203 11.30 4.99 18.49
C THR A 203 12.68 5.50 18.15
N LEU A 204 12.79 6.80 17.89
CA LEU A 204 14.01 7.51 17.58
C LEU A 204 14.31 8.51 18.71
N SER A 205 15.57 8.65 19.12
CA SER A 205 15.97 9.64 20.13
C SER A 205 17.24 10.37 19.70
N PRO A 206 17.30 11.71 19.79
CA PRO A 206 18.51 12.46 19.47
C PRO A 206 19.60 12.17 20.51
N VAL A 207 20.83 11.93 20.04
CA VAL A 207 22.00 11.68 20.88
C VAL A 207 22.70 13.00 21.15
N ALA A 208 22.54 13.54 22.36
CA ALA A 208 23.23 14.75 22.79
C ALA A 208 24.76 14.55 22.79
N GLY A 209 25.49 15.48 22.18
CA GLY A 209 26.95 15.40 22.06
C GLY A 209 27.46 14.52 20.91
N GLY A 210 26.56 13.92 20.13
CA GLY A 210 26.90 13.14 18.94
C GLY A 210 27.41 11.73 19.25
N LEU A 211 27.94 11.08 18.22
CA LEU A 211 28.43 9.71 18.30
C LEU A 211 29.83 9.67 18.92
N LYS A 212 30.02 8.92 20.01
CA LYS A 212 31.36 8.66 20.58
C LYS A 212 32.05 7.54 19.79
N HIS A 213 33.37 7.62 19.65
CA HIS A 213 34.18 6.60 18.98
C HIS A 213 35.18 5.96 19.95
N PRO A 214 35.21 4.62 20.10
CA PRO A 214 34.28 3.65 19.51
C PRO A 214 32.86 3.80 20.08
N SER A 215 31.86 3.54 19.25
CA SER A 215 30.44 3.69 19.62
C SER A 215 29.98 2.42 20.34
N THR A 216 30.40 2.23 21.59
CA THR A 216 30.10 1.04 22.39
C THR A 216 28.95 1.28 23.35
N TRP A 217 28.38 0.21 23.92
CA TRP A 217 27.31 0.34 24.92
C TRP A 217 27.79 1.14 26.14
N THR A 218 29.03 0.90 26.58
CA THR A 218 29.65 1.61 27.71
C THR A 218 29.95 3.07 27.39
N ALA A 219 30.47 3.38 26.20
CA ALA A 219 30.74 4.76 25.79
C ALA A 219 29.45 5.60 25.75
N MET A 220 28.34 4.99 25.36
CA MET A 220 27.04 5.63 25.20
C MET A 220 26.18 5.60 26.48
N ALA A 221 26.74 5.25 27.65
CA ALA A 221 26.00 5.13 28.91
C ALA A 221 25.16 6.37 29.29
N ASP A 222 25.70 7.58 29.05
CA ASP A 222 24.98 8.83 29.32
C ASP A 222 23.67 8.90 28.52
N HIS A 223 23.72 8.55 27.23
CA HIS A 223 22.56 8.51 26.34
C HIS A 223 21.59 7.41 26.75
N LEU A 224 22.10 6.21 27.03
CA LEU A 224 21.29 5.05 27.45
C LEU A 224 20.48 5.31 28.73
N SER A 225 20.93 6.24 29.59
CA SER A 225 20.17 6.64 30.79
C SER A 225 19.03 7.64 30.53
N LYS A 226 19.04 8.35 29.39
CA LYS A 226 18.17 9.50 29.12
C LYS A 226 17.41 9.45 27.79
N PHE A 227 17.68 8.48 26.93
CA PHE A 227 17.08 8.44 25.59
C PHE A 227 15.54 8.38 25.60
N ARG A 228 14.95 7.93 26.71
CA ARG A 228 13.48 7.89 26.88
C ARG A 228 12.87 9.26 27.15
N ASP A 229 13.67 10.26 27.51
CA ASP A 229 13.17 11.60 27.84
C ASP A 229 12.72 12.36 26.59
N ASN A 230 13.39 12.14 25.47
CA ASN A 230 13.10 12.76 24.18
C ASN A 230 12.99 11.66 23.11
N VAL A 231 11.77 11.28 22.81
CA VAL A 231 11.47 10.20 21.87
C VAL A 231 10.56 10.72 20.77
N ILE A 232 10.92 10.40 19.53
CA ILE A 232 10.12 10.57 18.33
C ILE A 232 9.57 9.20 17.96
N HIS A 233 8.25 9.10 17.89
CA HIS A 233 7.59 7.85 17.52
C HIS A 233 7.66 7.62 16.01
N GLY A 234 7.91 6.37 15.65
CA GLY A 234 7.90 5.93 14.27
C GLY A 234 6.50 5.94 13.69
N ILE A 235 6.40 6.28 12.41
CA ILE A 235 5.17 6.20 11.62
C ILE A 235 5.39 5.13 10.55
N GLY A 236 4.45 4.20 10.48
CA GLY A 236 4.58 3.03 9.61
C GLY A 236 5.70 2.11 10.08
N GLY A 237 5.90 1.00 9.36
CA GLY A 237 6.90 -0.01 9.70
C GLY A 237 6.28 -1.39 9.75
N THR A 238 6.20 -2.02 8.59
CA THR A 238 5.88 -3.45 8.46
C THR A 238 7.12 -4.21 8.04
N THR A 239 7.11 -5.52 8.24
CA THR A 239 8.16 -6.36 7.64
C THR A 239 8.20 -6.16 6.13
N GLY A 240 9.37 -5.78 5.64
CA GLY A 240 9.59 -5.47 4.23
C GLY A 240 9.22 -4.04 3.80
N GLY A 241 8.57 -3.27 4.67
CA GLY A 241 8.17 -1.89 4.41
C GLY A 241 9.25 -0.88 4.77
N THR A 242 8.80 0.33 5.10
CA THR A 242 9.65 1.41 5.60
C THR A 242 9.06 2.01 6.85
N LEU A 243 9.96 2.35 7.77
CA LEU A 243 9.69 3.08 9.00
C LEU A 243 10.10 4.54 8.79
N PHE A 244 9.24 5.48 9.20
CA PHE A 244 9.45 6.91 9.04
C PHE A 244 9.47 7.64 10.38
N PHE A 245 10.24 8.72 10.47
CA PHE A 245 10.23 9.63 11.61
C PHE A 245 10.19 11.07 11.11
N ASP A 246 9.33 11.88 11.70
CA ASP A 246 9.31 13.32 11.45
C ASP A 246 10.35 13.98 12.35
N ILE A 247 11.42 14.51 11.75
CA ILE A 247 12.54 15.15 12.46
C ILE A 247 12.68 16.62 12.03
N THR A 248 11.58 17.21 11.55
CA THR A 248 11.54 18.58 11.03
C THR A 248 12.06 19.58 12.06
N ASP A 249 11.56 19.51 13.29
CA ASP A 249 11.93 20.44 14.36
C ASP A 249 13.40 20.29 14.77
N ASP A 250 13.87 19.04 14.96
CA ASP A 250 15.25 18.74 15.35
C ASP A 250 16.28 19.24 14.33
N VAL A 251 16.03 18.96 13.04
CA VAL A 251 16.93 19.37 11.96
C VAL A 251 16.89 20.88 11.76
N THR A 252 15.70 21.49 11.86
CA THR A 252 15.54 22.94 11.73
C THR A 252 16.25 23.67 12.86
N ALA A 253 16.07 23.24 14.10
CA ALA A 253 16.74 23.82 15.26
C ALA A 253 18.27 23.70 15.14
N ALA A 254 18.78 22.55 14.68
CA ALA A 254 20.21 22.33 14.52
C ALA A 254 20.83 23.17 13.41
N LEU A 255 20.16 23.32 12.26
CA LEU A 255 20.60 24.18 11.15
C LEU A 255 20.50 25.66 11.52
N GLN A 256 19.55 26.05 12.37
CA GLN A 256 19.52 27.42 12.90
C GLN A 256 20.69 27.67 13.84
N ALA A 257 20.98 26.75 14.76
CA ALA A 257 22.04 26.89 15.76
C ALA A 257 23.46 26.85 15.18
N ASN A 258 23.74 25.97 14.21
CA ASN A 258 25.08 25.75 13.65
C ASN A 258 25.08 25.82 12.12
N GLU A 259 26.17 26.26 11.51
CA GLU A 259 26.28 26.33 10.04
C GLU A 259 26.39 24.94 9.38
N TYR A 260 27.03 23.99 10.06
CA TYR A 260 27.21 22.61 9.59
C TYR A 260 26.94 21.60 10.71
N PRO A 261 25.67 21.45 11.13
CA PRO A 261 25.34 20.55 12.23
C PRO A 261 25.63 19.09 11.84
N THR A 262 26.02 18.32 12.84
CA THR A 262 26.03 16.87 12.78
C THR A 262 24.96 16.36 13.74
N LEU A 263 24.03 15.58 13.22
CA LEU A 263 22.94 15.01 14.00
C LEU A 263 23.14 13.52 14.14
N THR A 264 23.04 13.04 15.37
CA THR A 264 23.13 11.62 15.68
C THR A 264 21.83 11.23 16.35
N TYR A 265 21.26 10.10 15.92
CA TYR A 265 20.06 9.53 16.52
C TYR A 265 20.31 8.08 16.92
N SER A 266 19.68 7.68 18.01
CA SER A 266 19.49 6.28 18.33
C SER A 266 18.11 5.83 17.91
N ILE A 267 18.02 4.58 17.46
CA ILE A 267 16.76 3.92 17.14
C ILE A 267 16.65 2.64 17.97
N GLN A 268 15.46 2.40 18.51
CA GLN A 268 15.17 1.26 19.37
C GLN A 268 13.70 0.84 19.24
N LEU A 269 13.37 -0.37 19.69
CA LEU A 269 11.98 -0.81 19.78
C LEU A 269 11.36 -0.34 21.09
N GLU A 270 10.11 0.12 21.00
CA GLU A 270 9.32 0.59 22.13
C GLU A 270 8.83 -0.58 23.00
N SER A 271 8.38 -1.65 22.36
CA SER A 271 7.89 -2.87 23.01
C SER A 271 8.86 -4.05 22.83
N GLU A 272 8.56 -5.16 23.51
CA GLU A 272 9.25 -6.43 23.32
C GLU A 272 9.30 -6.82 21.84
N GLY A 273 10.47 -7.28 21.41
CA GLY A 273 10.65 -7.84 20.08
C GLY A 273 12.05 -7.60 19.53
N TYR A 274 12.22 -8.00 18.28
CA TYR A 274 13.43 -7.74 17.50
C TYR A 274 13.07 -7.20 16.12
N ALA A 275 14.00 -6.44 15.54
CA ALA A 275 13.93 -5.96 14.18
C ALA A 275 15.30 -5.81 13.56
N ARG A 276 15.38 -6.06 12.26
CA ARG A 276 16.55 -5.73 11.43
C ARG A 276 16.15 -4.66 10.43
N LEU A 277 16.85 -3.54 10.50
CA LEU A 277 16.74 -2.46 9.53
C LEU A 277 17.95 -2.51 8.59
N SER A 278 17.75 -2.08 7.36
CA SER A 278 18.86 -1.92 6.42
C SER A 278 19.77 -0.79 6.91
N GLY A 279 21.04 -1.12 7.11
CA GLY A 279 22.10 -0.15 7.31
C GLY A 279 22.75 0.20 5.97
N ASN A 280 24.09 0.14 5.91
CA ASN A 280 24.87 0.41 4.70
C ASN A 280 25.53 -0.86 4.12
N ASP A 281 25.32 -2.02 4.73
CA ASP A 281 25.96 -3.28 4.33
C ASP A 281 25.28 -3.95 3.13
N GLN A 282 26.01 -4.12 2.01
CA GLN A 282 25.61 -4.92 0.85
C GLN A 282 24.18 -4.67 0.29
N LYS A 283 23.59 -3.50 0.55
CA LYS A 283 22.28 -3.10 0.02
C LYS A 283 22.42 -2.04 -1.06
N PHE A 284 21.42 -1.97 -1.94
CA PHE A 284 21.26 -0.84 -2.83
C PHE A 284 21.06 0.45 -2.03
N MET A 285 21.62 1.56 -2.52
CA MET A 285 21.51 2.87 -1.86
C MET A 285 20.06 3.33 -1.61
N SER A 286 19.09 2.77 -2.34
CA SER A 286 17.66 2.99 -2.12
C SER A 286 17.15 2.53 -0.75
N HIS A 287 17.84 1.58 -0.11
CA HIS A 287 17.45 1.01 1.19
C HIS A 287 18.25 1.54 2.38
N PHE A 288 19.23 2.40 2.14
CA PHE A 288 19.99 3.00 3.23
C PHE A 288 19.10 3.90 4.09
N PRO A 289 19.43 4.08 5.38
CA PRO A 289 18.79 5.11 6.18
C PRO A 289 18.98 6.47 5.51
N THR A 290 17.92 7.23 5.32
CA THR A 290 18.03 8.54 4.67
C THR A 290 17.22 9.60 5.40
N ILE A 291 17.75 10.83 5.40
CA ILE A 291 17.00 12.03 5.73
C ILE A 291 16.61 12.69 4.42
N THR A 292 15.32 12.96 4.26
CA THR A 292 14.75 13.58 3.06
C THR A 292 14.09 14.89 3.42
N PHE A 293 14.45 15.94 2.68
CA PHE A 293 13.78 17.22 2.72
C PHE A 293 12.70 17.23 1.66
N GLU A 294 11.49 17.55 2.06
CA GLU A 294 10.33 17.58 1.22
C GLU A 294 9.71 18.96 1.27
N ASP A 295 9.44 19.52 0.11
CA ASP A 295 8.53 20.65 0.01
C ASP A 295 7.12 20.08 -0.16
N MET A 296 6.26 20.28 0.84
CA MET A 296 4.87 19.83 0.77
C MET A 296 4.03 20.68 -0.21
N GLY A 297 4.61 21.73 -0.78
CA GLY A 297 3.96 22.64 -1.70
C GLY A 297 2.95 23.55 -1.01
N LEU A 298 2.03 24.12 -1.79
CA LEU A 298 0.95 24.94 -1.26
C LEU A 298 -0.08 24.08 -0.51
N ASN A 299 -0.75 24.65 0.50
CA ASN A 299 -1.81 23.95 1.24
C ASN A 299 -2.88 23.31 0.34
N VAL A 300 -3.18 23.95 -0.80
CA VAL A 300 -4.10 23.43 -1.81
C VAL A 300 -3.67 22.05 -2.35
N MET A 301 -2.38 21.79 -2.52
CA MET A 301 -1.90 20.48 -2.98
C MET A 301 -2.16 19.37 -1.95
N ARG A 302 -2.09 19.70 -0.66
CA ARG A 302 -2.43 18.78 0.43
C ARG A 302 -3.92 18.47 0.43
N GLU A 303 -4.78 19.47 0.25
CA GLU A 303 -6.23 19.28 0.14
C GLU A 303 -6.60 18.47 -1.11
N ILE A 304 -5.95 18.72 -2.25
CA ILE A 304 -6.13 17.91 -3.47
C ILE A 304 -5.74 16.46 -3.20
N ALA A 305 -4.63 16.22 -2.50
CA ALA A 305 -4.24 14.87 -2.13
C ALA A 305 -5.31 14.20 -1.26
N GLN A 306 -5.72 14.83 -0.15
CA GLN A 306 -6.77 14.31 0.74
C GLN A 306 -8.08 14.02 -0.01
N PHE A 307 -8.46 14.92 -0.92
CA PHE A 307 -9.62 14.72 -1.78
C PHE A 307 -9.45 13.49 -2.69
N ARG A 308 -8.28 13.27 -3.27
CA ARG A 308 -8.01 12.05 -4.07
C ARG A 308 -8.14 10.77 -3.24
N TYR A 309 -7.62 10.73 -2.02
CA TYR A 309 -7.81 9.58 -1.11
C TYR A 309 -9.31 9.34 -0.83
N ALA A 310 -10.06 10.40 -0.51
CA ALA A 310 -11.49 10.28 -0.24
C ALA A 310 -12.30 9.82 -1.47
N VAL A 311 -11.95 10.33 -2.67
CA VAL A 311 -12.56 9.88 -3.93
C VAL A 311 -12.23 8.43 -4.23
N TRP A 312 -11.02 7.98 -3.92
CA TRP A 312 -10.62 6.59 -4.11
C TRP A 312 -11.42 5.63 -3.22
N ASP A 313 -11.54 5.95 -1.94
CA ASP A 313 -12.32 5.15 -0.98
C ASP A 313 -13.79 5.07 -1.39
N LEU A 314 -14.38 6.20 -1.77
CA LEU A 314 -15.76 6.27 -2.26
C LEU A 314 -15.96 5.46 -3.56
N LYS A 315 -14.97 5.46 -4.47
CA LYS A 315 -15.01 4.59 -5.67
C LYS A 315 -15.01 3.11 -5.27
N GLY A 316 -14.21 2.72 -4.27
CA GLY A 316 -14.20 1.36 -3.73
C GLY A 316 -15.57 0.94 -3.21
N GLU A 317 -16.19 1.78 -2.37
CA GLU A 317 -17.54 1.53 -1.85
C GLU A 317 -18.59 1.43 -2.97
N LEU A 318 -18.54 2.35 -3.94
CA LEU A 318 -19.49 2.37 -5.05
C LEU A 318 -19.39 1.10 -5.92
N ILE A 319 -18.17 0.62 -6.20
CA ILE A 319 -17.95 -0.61 -6.96
C ILE A 319 -18.56 -1.81 -6.20
N SER A 320 -18.32 -1.89 -4.90
CA SER A 320 -18.90 -2.95 -4.05
C SER A 320 -20.42 -2.93 -4.06
N ILE A 321 -21.04 -1.74 -3.97
CA ILE A 321 -22.50 -1.58 -4.02
C ILE A 321 -23.05 -2.03 -5.37
N ILE A 322 -22.46 -1.58 -6.48
CA ILE A 322 -22.88 -1.94 -7.84
C ILE A 322 -22.79 -3.45 -8.04
N HIS A 323 -21.73 -4.09 -7.54
CA HIS A 323 -21.58 -5.54 -7.62
C HIS A 323 -22.72 -6.25 -6.90
N ASN A 324 -23.01 -5.86 -5.66
CA ASN A 324 -24.05 -6.47 -4.85
C ASN A 324 -25.45 -6.27 -5.47
N GLU A 325 -25.70 -5.11 -6.08
CA GLU A 325 -26.93 -4.85 -6.84
C GLU A 325 -27.08 -5.81 -8.02
N ARG A 326 -26.03 -5.99 -8.83
CA ARG A 326 -26.05 -6.93 -9.97
C ARG A 326 -26.28 -8.36 -9.50
N HIS A 327 -25.61 -8.78 -8.44
CA HIS A 327 -25.78 -10.12 -7.88
C HIS A 327 -27.21 -10.34 -7.36
N SER A 328 -27.77 -9.35 -6.65
CA SER A 328 -29.15 -9.39 -6.15
C SER A 328 -30.15 -9.45 -7.31
N ARG A 329 -29.95 -8.63 -8.35
CA ARG A 329 -30.81 -8.62 -9.54
C ARG A 329 -30.78 -9.95 -10.28
N ASN A 330 -29.59 -10.49 -10.56
CA ASN A 330 -29.44 -11.79 -11.23
C ASN A 330 -30.09 -12.92 -10.40
N THR A 331 -29.95 -12.87 -9.07
CA THR A 331 -30.61 -13.82 -8.17
C THR A 331 -32.13 -13.69 -8.20
N ALA A 332 -32.65 -12.46 -8.20
CA ALA A 332 -34.08 -12.19 -8.28
C ALA A 332 -34.67 -12.68 -9.62
N GLU A 333 -33.99 -12.42 -10.75
CA GLU A 333 -34.38 -12.91 -12.07
C GLU A 333 -34.35 -14.45 -12.14
N ALA A 334 -33.34 -15.09 -11.55
CA ALA A 334 -33.26 -16.55 -11.46
C ALA A 334 -34.38 -17.15 -10.60
N VAL A 335 -34.76 -16.51 -9.49
CA VAL A 335 -35.90 -16.94 -8.67
C VAL A 335 -37.22 -16.72 -9.42
N GLN A 336 -37.40 -15.58 -10.06
CA GLN A 336 -38.61 -15.27 -10.82
C GLN A 336 -38.81 -16.25 -11.99
N SER A 337 -37.77 -16.56 -12.75
CA SER A 337 -37.86 -17.54 -13.85
C SER A 337 -38.24 -18.94 -13.35
N ARG A 338 -37.66 -19.39 -12.22
CA ARG A 338 -38.04 -20.66 -11.58
C ARG A 338 -39.49 -20.67 -11.09
N LEU A 339 -39.96 -19.57 -10.51
CA LEU A 339 -41.36 -19.42 -10.07
C LEU A 339 -42.34 -19.45 -11.25
N VAL A 340 -42.02 -18.76 -12.35
CA VAL A 340 -42.84 -18.78 -13.57
C VAL A 340 -42.90 -20.19 -14.15
N PHE A 341 -41.76 -20.89 -14.24
CA PHE A 341 -41.74 -22.27 -14.72
C PHE A 341 -42.55 -23.21 -13.81
N SER A 342 -42.41 -23.10 -12.49
CA SER A 342 -43.18 -23.88 -11.52
C SER A 342 -44.69 -23.61 -11.63
N SER A 343 -45.08 -22.35 -11.86
CA SER A 343 -46.47 -21.95 -12.10
C SER A 343 -47.04 -22.56 -13.39
N ILE A 344 -46.25 -22.59 -14.47
CA ILE A 344 -46.67 -23.24 -15.72
C ILE A 344 -46.90 -24.73 -15.51
N VAL A 345 -45.95 -25.43 -14.86
CA VAL A 345 -46.07 -26.87 -14.60
C VAL A 345 -47.29 -27.17 -13.72
N THR A 346 -47.51 -26.41 -12.64
CA THR A 346 -48.65 -26.61 -11.74
C THR A 346 -49.99 -26.39 -12.46
N ASN A 347 -50.10 -25.36 -13.31
CA ASN A 347 -51.29 -25.14 -14.13
C ASN A 347 -51.55 -26.30 -15.12
N VAL A 348 -50.50 -26.83 -15.76
CA VAL A 348 -50.63 -28.00 -16.66
C VAL A 348 -51.15 -29.22 -15.88
N VAL A 349 -50.62 -29.47 -14.68
CA VAL A 349 -51.08 -30.56 -13.81
C VAL A 349 -52.55 -30.39 -13.41
N LEU A 350 -52.97 -29.17 -13.04
CA LEU A 350 -54.37 -28.88 -12.69
C LEU A 350 -55.32 -29.11 -13.88
N ILE A 351 -54.93 -28.68 -15.08
CA ILE A 351 -55.70 -28.92 -16.31
C ILE A 351 -55.79 -30.43 -16.58
N ALA A 352 -54.69 -31.17 -16.44
CA ALA A 352 -54.67 -32.62 -16.64
C ALA A 352 -55.59 -33.35 -15.65
N LEU A 353 -55.60 -32.93 -14.38
CA LEU A 353 -56.51 -33.46 -13.36
C LEU A 353 -57.98 -33.17 -13.72
N ALA A 354 -58.29 -31.94 -14.15
CA ALA A 354 -59.65 -31.57 -14.55
C ALA A 354 -60.13 -32.39 -15.76
N ILE A 355 -59.30 -32.58 -16.78
CA ILE A 355 -59.61 -33.44 -17.92
C ILE A 355 -59.79 -34.89 -17.47
N GLY A 356 -58.92 -35.40 -16.60
CA GLY A 356 -59.01 -36.74 -16.02
C GLY A 356 -60.32 -36.95 -15.28
N GLN A 357 -60.77 -35.98 -14.48
CA GLN A 357 -62.07 -36.01 -13.79
C GLN A 357 -63.23 -36.09 -14.78
N ILE A 358 -63.23 -35.26 -15.83
CA ILE A 358 -64.29 -35.27 -16.86
C ILE A 358 -64.35 -36.63 -17.57
N VAL A 359 -63.20 -37.18 -17.97
CA VAL A 359 -63.13 -38.49 -18.63
C VAL A 359 -63.60 -39.61 -17.69
N TYR A 360 -63.19 -39.57 -16.42
CA TYR A 360 -63.59 -40.55 -15.42
C TYR A 360 -65.12 -40.57 -15.21
N VAL A 361 -65.73 -39.39 -15.00
CA VAL A 361 -67.19 -39.27 -14.84
C VAL A 361 -67.92 -39.73 -16.09
N ARG A 362 -67.45 -39.34 -17.28
CA ARG A 362 -68.05 -39.76 -18.56
C ARG A 362 -67.97 -41.27 -18.75
N ARG A 363 -66.87 -41.90 -18.35
CA ARG A 363 -66.70 -43.36 -18.45
C ARG A 363 -67.62 -44.09 -17.47
N LEU A 364 -67.77 -43.58 -16.24
CA LEU A 364 -68.63 -44.16 -15.21
C LEU A 364 -70.12 -44.09 -15.57
N ILE A 365 -70.57 -42.96 -16.14
CA ILE A 365 -71.95 -42.81 -16.65
C ILE A 365 -72.16 -43.62 -17.94
N GLY A 366 -71.17 -43.68 -18.84
CA GLY A 366 -71.22 -44.45 -20.08
C GLY A 366 -71.29 -45.97 -19.87
N THR A 367 -70.72 -46.49 -18.78
CA THR A 367 -70.86 -47.90 -18.38
C THR A 367 -72.14 -48.21 -17.60
N GLY A 368 -72.93 -47.19 -17.22
CA GLY A 368 -74.21 -47.37 -16.53
C GLY A 368 -75.39 -47.73 -17.45
N TYR A 369 -75.18 -47.81 -18.77
CA TYR A 369 -76.20 -48.15 -19.78
C TYR A 369 -75.95 -49.50 -20.46
N SER A 370 -75.40 -50.48 -19.73
CA SER A 370 -75.48 -51.89 -20.15
C SER A 370 -76.20 -52.70 -19.07
N PHE A 371 -77.54 -52.63 -19.10
CA PHE A 371 -78.43 -53.66 -18.57
C PHE A 371 -79.44 -54.00 -19.65
#